data_AF-A0A2D6LVV6-F1
#
_entry.id   AF-A0A2D6LVV6-F1
#
_cell.length_a   1.000
_cell.length_b   1.000
_cell.length_c   1.000
_cell.angle_alpha   90.00
_cell.angle_beta   90.00
_cell.angle_gamma   90.00
#
_symmetry.space_group_name_H-M   'P 1'
#
loop_
_entity.id
_entity.type
_entity.pdbx_description
1 polymer ?
#
loop_
_entity_poly.entity_id
_entity_poly.type
_entity_poly.pdbx_seq_one_letter_code
_entity_poly.pdbx_strand_id
1 'polypeptide(L)'
;MGIFSGIGIWVNSFFDYIFGFLISWNKFVALIIISFILTLLITLVYKWLTDQHLIKTLKEDIKGHQEESKNHKENPEKLMQIQKEAMEKNMKLMMHSMKPMLFTFLPIIIIFGWLRTTYEGWASPLFGWGWIWIYIIFSMIFSITLRKILKVH
;
A
#
# COMPACT_ATOMS: atom_id res chain seq x y z
N MET A 1 13.73 0.37 30.24
CA MET A 1 13.99 -0.76 29.32
C MET A 1 12.66 -1.45 29.04
N GLY A 2 11.94 -0.98 28.01
CA GLY A 2 10.61 -1.48 27.69
C GLY A 2 10.68 -2.67 26.74
N ILE A 3 9.66 -3.52 26.79
CA ILE A 3 9.41 -4.73 25.98
C ILE A 3 9.69 -4.55 24.46
N PHE A 4 9.66 -3.31 23.97
CA PHE A 4 10.06 -2.90 22.62
C PHE A 4 11.56 -3.04 22.30
N SER A 5 12.46 -3.11 23.30
CA SER A 5 13.90 -3.29 23.05
C SER A 5 14.24 -4.70 22.60
N GLY A 6 13.56 -5.72 23.14
CA GLY A 6 13.81 -7.12 22.76
C GLY A 6 13.37 -7.43 21.33
N ILE A 7 12.11 -7.11 21.00
CA ILE A 7 11.56 -7.33 19.65
C ILE A 7 12.32 -6.50 18.60
N GLY A 8 12.66 -5.25 18.92
CA GLY A 8 13.44 -4.39 18.02
C GLY A 8 14.81 -4.98 17.67
N ILE A 9 15.50 -5.61 18.63
CA ILE A 9 16.80 -6.26 18.38
C ILE A 9 16.66 -7.43 17.41
N TRP A 10 15.66 -8.28 17.60
CA TRP A 10 15.40 -9.42 16.70
C TRP A 10 15.04 -8.98 15.29
N VAL A 11 14.17 -7.98 15.18
CA VAL A 11 13.77 -7.38 13.90
C VAL A 11 14.98 -6.79 13.17
N ASN A 12 15.78 -5.98 13.87
CA ASN A 12 16.98 -5.38 13.28
C ASN A 12 17.97 -6.45 12.83
N SER A 13 18.26 -7.43 13.68
CA SER A 13 19.19 -8.52 13.36
C SER A 13 18.75 -9.32 12.14
N PHE A 14 17.45 -9.61 12.03
CA PHE A 14 16.90 -10.32 10.89
C PHE A 14 17.05 -9.54 9.58
N PHE A 15 16.65 -8.27 9.58
CA PHE A 15 16.74 -7.44 8.37
C PHE A 15 18.20 -7.08 8.02
N ASP A 16 19.06 -6.86 9.01
CA ASP A 16 20.50 -6.63 8.79
C ASP A 16 21.18 -7.89 8.25
N TYR A 17 20.78 -9.09 8.67
CA TYR A 17 21.27 -10.34 8.08
C TYR A 17 20.89 -10.47 6.59
N ILE A 18 19.64 -10.12 6.24
CA ILE A 18 19.13 -10.25 4.86
C ILE A 18 19.65 -9.12 3.95
N PHE A 19 19.64 -7.87 4.42
CA PHE A 19 19.89 -6.69 3.61
C PHE A 19 21.18 -5.96 3.95
N GLY A 20 21.89 -6.33 5.01
CA GLY A 20 23.12 -5.65 5.45
C GLY A 20 24.23 -5.69 4.40
N PHE A 21 24.35 -6.77 3.63
CA PHE A 21 25.29 -6.83 2.50
C PHE A 21 24.99 -5.78 1.44
N LEU A 22 23.70 -5.52 1.20
CA LEU A 22 23.24 -4.55 0.19
C LEU A 22 23.43 -3.11 0.69
N ILE A 23 23.10 -2.88 1.96
CA ILE A 23 23.22 -1.58 2.64
C ILE A 23 24.69 -1.16 2.75
N SER A 24 25.58 -2.11 3.08
CA SER A 24 27.03 -1.85 3.16
C SER A 24 27.66 -1.53 1.81
N TRP A 25 27.16 -2.13 0.72
CA TRP A 25 27.62 -1.82 -0.62
C TRP A 25 27.18 -0.42 -1.09
N ASN A 26 25.87 -0.14 -1.03
CA ASN A 26 25.34 1.17 -1.39
C ASN A 26 23.96 1.39 -0.76
N LYS A 27 23.89 2.28 0.23
CA LYS A 27 22.65 2.61 0.94
C LYS A 27 21.51 3.07 0.03
N PHE A 28 21.81 3.86 -1.01
CA PHE A 28 20.80 4.36 -1.95
C PHE A 28 20.21 3.25 -2.80
N VAL A 29 21.06 2.43 -3.42
CA VAL A 29 20.62 1.28 -4.22
C VAL A 29 19.87 0.26 -3.35
N ALA A 30 20.36 0.03 -2.13
CA ALA A 30 19.68 -0.82 -1.15
C ALA A 30 18.26 -0.33 -0.87
N LEU A 31 18.08 0.97 -0.64
CA LEU A 31 16.77 1.54 -0.34
C LEU A 31 15.78 1.32 -1.50
N ILE A 32 16.23 1.50 -2.75
CA ILE A 32 15.40 1.29 -3.94
C ILE A 32 14.99 -0.18 -4.06
N ILE A 33 15.94 -1.11 -3.90
CA ILE A 33 15.68 -2.55 -3.99
C ILE A 33 14.73 -3.00 -2.87
N ILE A 34 14.96 -2.54 -1.63
CA ILE A 34 14.07 -2.82 -0.50
C ILE A 34 12.67 -2.27 -0.79
N SER A 35 12.56 -1.03 -1.27
CA SER A 35 11.28 -0.43 -1.65
C SER A 35 10.54 -1.26 -2.71
N PHE A 36 11.27 -1.77 -3.71
CA PHE A 36 10.71 -2.63 -4.75
C PHE A 36 10.20 -3.97 -4.18
N ILE A 37 11.04 -4.69 -3.43
CA ILE A 37 10.70 -5.99 -2.84
C ILE A 37 9.49 -5.86 -1.93
N LEU A 38 9.47 -4.85 -1.06
CA LEU A 38 8.35 -4.60 -0.15
C LEU A 38 7.07 -4.28 -0.90
N THR A 39 7.14 -3.41 -1.90
CA THR A 39 5.98 -3.05 -2.71
C THR A 39 5.45 -4.28 -3.45
N LEU A 40 6.33 -5.12 -3.97
CA LEU A 40 5.97 -6.39 -4.61
C LEU A 40 5.27 -7.33 -3.63
N LEU A 41 5.85 -7.58 -2.46
CA LEU A 41 5.26 -8.44 -1.44
C LEU A 41 3.89 -7.94 -1.00
N ILE A 42 3.75 -6.65 -0.68
CA ILE A 42 2.48 -6.04 -0.29
C ILE A 42 1.45 -6.17 -1.41
N THR A 43 1.86 -5.96 -2.67
CA THR A 43 0.96 -6.08 -3.83
C THR A 43 0.49 -7.52 -4.03
N LEU A 44 1.37 -8.50 -3.87
CA LEU A 44 1.03 -9.92 -3.95
C LEU A 44 0.09 -10.34 -2.82
N VAL A 45 0.38 -9.92 -1.59
CA VAL A 45 -0.48 -10.17 -0.42
C VAL A 45 -1.86 -9.54 -0.62
N TYR A 46 -1.92 -8.29 -1.08
CA TYR A 46 -3.19 -7.63 -1.41
C TYR A 46 -3.96 -8.43 -2.45
N LYS A 47 -3.30 -8.84 -3.54
CA LYS A 47 -3.91 -9.64 -4.61
C LYS A 47 -4.48 -10.95 -4.09
N TRP A 48 -3.78 -11.60 -3.18
CA TRP A 48 -4.17 -12.88 -2.61
C TRP A 48 -5.29 -12.75 -1.57
N LEU A 49 -5.26 -11.69 -0.75
CA LEU A 49 -6.26 -11.44 0.29
C LEU A 49 -7.57 -10.83 -0.23
N THR A 50 -7.62 -10.40 -1.50
CA THR A 50 -8.81 -9.79 -2.09
C THR A 50 -9.32 -10.52 -3.32
N ASP A 51 -10.64 -10.62 -3.42
CA ASP A 51 -11.31 -11.09 -4.62
C ASP A 51 -11.27 -10.00 -5.70
N GLN A 52 -10.34 -10.16 -6.65
CA GLN A 52 -10.14 -9.22 -7.76
C GLN A 52 -11.37 -9.13 -8.68
N HIS A 53 -12.09 -10.23 -8.85
CA HIS A 53 -13.28 -10.26 -9.71
C HIS A 53 -14.39 -9.45 -9.06
N LEU A 54 -14.67 -9.70 -7.77
CA LEU A 54 -15.67 -8.96 -7.02
C LEU A 54 -15.35 -7.46 -6.94
N ILE A 55 -14.09 -7.09 -6.70
CA ILE A 55 -13.66 -5.68 -6.69
C ILE A 55 -13.92 -5.03 -8.05
N LYS A 56 -13.59 -5.72 -9.14
CA LYS A 56 -13.82 -5.22 -10.50
C LYS A 56 -15.30 -5.02 -10.76
N THR A 57 -16.14 -6.00 -10.44
CA THR A 57 -17.61 -5.90 -10.58
C THR A 57 -18.18 -4.76 -9.75
N LEU A 58 -17.78 -4.62 -8.49
CA LEU A 58 -18.24 -3.52 -7.64
C LEU A 58 -17.85 -2.14 -8.20
N LYS A 59 -16.66 -2.00 -8.77
CA LYS A 59 -16.23 -0.75 -9.42
C LYS A 59 -17.02 -0.45 -10.69
N GLU A 60 -17.37 -1.48 -11.46
CA GLU A 60 -18.22 -1.34 -12.65
C GLU A 60 -19.66 -0.94 -12.26
N ASP A 61 -20.25 -1.61 -11.26
CA ASP A 61 -21.57 -1.26 -10.72
C ASP A 61 -21.61 0.19 -10.21
N ILE A 62 -20.61 0.62 -9.45
CA ILE A 62 -20.52 2.00 -8.92
C ILE A 62 -20.44 3.02 -10.07
N LYS A 63 -19.71 2.71 -11.14
CA LYS A 63 -19.67 3.58 -12.34
C LYS A 63 -21.02 3.62 -13.05
N GLY A 64 -21.71 2.48 -13.16
CA GLY A 64 -23.07 2.41 -13.70
C GLY A 64 -24.04 3.30 -12.93
N HIS A 65 -24.05 3.23 -11.60
CA HIS A 65 -24.88 4.10 -10.75
C HIS A 65 -24.52 5.59 -10.89
N GLN A 66 -23.24 5.94 -11.10
CA GLN A 66 -22.83 7.32 -11.38
C GLN A 66 -23.37 7.84 -12.71
N GLU A 67 -23.45 7.00 -13.74
CA GLU A 67 -24.08 7.35 -15.01
C GLU A 67 -25.59 7.45 -14.89
N GLU A 68 -26.24 6.49 -14.22
CA GLU A 68 -27.68 6.50 -14.01
C GLU A 68 -28.13 7.74 -13.22
N SER A 69 -27.34 8.16 -12.22
CA SER A 69 -27.56 9.39 -11.47
C SER A 69 -27.54 10.64 -12.35
N LYS A 70 -26.70 10.68 -13.40
CA LYS A 70 -26.64 11.82 -14.33
C LYS A 70 -27.90 11.91 -15.19
N ASN A 71 -28.53 10.77 -15.49
CA ASN A 71 -29.72 10.68 -16.35
C ASN A 71 -31.02 10.96 -15.60
N HIS A 72 -31.03 10.88 -14.26
CA HIS A 72 -32.23 11.03 -13.43
C HIS A 72 -32.21 12.27 -12.54
N LYS A 73 -31.44 13.31 -12.91
CA LYS A 73 -31.25 14.53 -12.09
C LYS A 73 -32.55 15.22 -11.66
N GLU A 74 -33.60 15.09 -12.47
CA GLU A 74 -34.89 15.74 -12.26
C GLU A 74 -35.84 14.93 -11.37
N ASN A 75 -35.47 13.71 -10.97
CA ASN A 75 -36.28 12.87 -10.09
C ASN A 75 -35.55 12.64 -8.75
N PRO A 76 -35.86 13.46 -7.72
CA PRO A 76 -35.20 13.38 -6.41
C PRO A 76 -35.35 12.02 -5.71
N GLU A 77 -36.51 11.37 -5.81
CA GLU A 77 -36.76 10.05 -5.20
C GLU A 77 -35.88 8.98 -5.84
N LYS A 78 -35.83 8.95 -7.17
CA LYS A 78 -35.01 8.00 -7.92
C LYS A 78 -33.51 8.25 -7.71
N LEU A 79 -33.09 9.52 -7.63
CA LEU A 79 -31.71 9.87 -7.27
C LEU A 79 -31.32 9.36 -5.88
N MET A 80 -32.20 9.52 -4.89
CA MET A 80 -31.95 9.06 -3.54
C MET A 80 -31.81 7.53 -3.49
N GLN A 81 -32.63 6.81 -4.25
CA GLN A 81 -32.51 5.36 -4.38
C GLN A 81 -31.16 4.95 -5.00
N ILE A 82 -30.78 5.55 -6.13
CA ILE A 82 -29.51 5.26 -6.81
C ILE A 82 -28.33 5.56 -5.89
N GLN A 83 -28.37 6.67 -5.14
CA GLN A 83 -27.33 7.01 -4.17
C GLN A 83 -27.23 5.98 -3.04
N LYS A 84 -28.36 5.49 -2.53
CA LYS A 84 -28.39 4.47 -1.48
C LYS A 84 -27.75 3.17 -1.97
N GLU A 85 -28.13 2.71 -3.16
CA GLU A 85 -27.54 1.51 -3.79
C GLU A 85 -26.03 1.68 -4.04
N ALA A 86 -25.63 2.84 -4.57
CA ALA A 86 -24.22 3.18 -4.76
C ALA A 86 -23.45 3.20 -3.42
N MET A 87 -24.05 3.73 -2.35
CA MET A 87 -23.44 3.75 -1.02
C MET A 87 -23.24 2.33 -0.49
N GLU A 88 -24.24 1.45 -0.59
CA GLU A 88 -24.14 0.05 -0.16
C GLU A 88 -23.01 -0.69 -0.90
N LYS A 89 -22.88 -0.47 -2.22
CA LYS A 89 -21.80 -1.03 -3.04
C LYS A 89 -20.43 -0.46 -2.66
N ASN A 90 -20.34 0.85 -2.39
CA ASN A 90 -19.11 1.48 -1.90
C ASN A 90 -18.70 0.93 -0.53
N MET A 91 -19.66 0.73 0.38
CA MET A 91 -19.39 0.11 1.68
C MET A 91 -18.88 -1.31 1.53
N LYS A 92 -19.50 -2.12 0.65
CA LYS A 92 -19.00 -3.47 0.34
C LYS A 92 -17.58 -3.44 -0.23
N LEU A 93 -17.29 -2.55 -1.18
CA LEU A 93 -15.95 -2.37 -1.74
C LEU A 93 -14.93 -1.98 -0.65
N MET A 94 -15.30 -1.06 0.24
CA MET A 94 -14.46 -0.64 1.36
C MET A 94 -14.18 -1.80 2.32
N MET A 95 -15.19 -2.58 2.70
CA MET A 95 -14.98 -3.75 3.56
C MET A 95 -14.02 -4.77 2.95
N HIS A 96 -14.07 -4.97 1.63
CA HIS A 96 -13.12 -5.82 0.93
C HIS A 96 -11.69 -5.23 0.89
N SER A 97 -11.55 -3.90 0.87
CA SER A 97 -10.23 -3.25 0.91
C SER A 97 -9.64 -3.11 2.32
N MET A 98 -10.48 -3.13 3.37
CA MET A 98 -10.05 -3.03 4.77
C MET A 98 -9.26 -4.26 5.24
N LYS A 99 -9.65 -5.48 4.84
CA LYS A 99 -8.97 -6.71 5.28
C LYS A 99 -7.47 -6.71 4.92
N PRO A 100 -7.07 -6.46 3.66
CA PRO A 100 -5.66 -6.33 3.31
C PRO A 100 -4.97 -5.15 3.99
N MET A 101 -5.67 -4.03 4.17
CA MET A 101 -5.10 -2.84 4.79
C MET A 101 -4.62 -3.17 6.21
N LEU A 102 -5.47 -3.78 7.04
CA LEU A 102 -5.11 -4.17 8.39
C LEU A 102 -3.97 -5.19 8.41
N PHE A 103 -4.01 -6.16 7.50
CA PHE A 103 -2.97 -7.19 7.40
C PHE A 103 -1.62 -6.62 6.95
N THR A 104 -1.61 -5.64 6.05
CA THR A 104 -0.39 -5.03 5.51
C THR A 104 0.16 -3.90 6.39
N PHE A 105 -0.69 -3.26 7.19
CA PHE A 105 -0.29 -2.17 8.09
C PHE A 105 0.71 -2.63 9.16
N LEU A 106 0.50 -3.81 9.75
CA LEU A 106 1.38 -4.33 10.78
C LEU A 106 2.82 -4.63 10.25
N PRO A 107 3.01 -5.35 9.13
CA PRO A 107 4.32 -5.48 8.48
C PRO A 107 4.95 -4.13 8.14
N ILE A 108 4.17 -3.18 7.62
CA ILE A 108 4.67 -1.85 7.25
C ILE A 108 5.30 -1.15 8.45
N ILE A 109 4.64 -1.15 9.62
CA ILE A 109 5.20 -0.53 10.83
C ILE A 109 6.54 -1.15 11.23
N ILE A 110 6.61 -2.48 11.22
CA ILE A 110 7.83 -3.20 11.61
C ILE A 110 8.99 -2.82 10.69
N ILE A 111 8.74 -2.81 9.39
CA ILE A 111 9.74 -2.47 8.39
C ILE A 111 10.15 -1.00 8.46
N PHE A 112 9.20 -0.08 8.63
CA PHE A 112 9.49 1.34 8.78
C PHE A 112 10.29 1.64 10.06
N GLY A 113 10.04 0.91 11.14
CA GLY A 113 10.84 0.98 12.36
C GLY A 113 12.31 0.66 12.10
N TRP A 114 12.58 -0.42 11.37
CA TRP A 114 13.94 -0.79 10.97
C TRP A 114 14.55 0.18 9.94
N LEU A 115 13.81 0.57 8.90
CA LEU A 115 14.31 1.54 7.91
C LEU A 115 14.71 2.86 8.58
N ARG A 116 13.96 3.30 9.59
CA ARG A 116 14.34 4.45 10.40
C ARG A 116 15.68 4.24 11.08
N THR A 117 15.87 3.16 11.83
CA THR A 117 17.14 2.93 12.55
C THR A 117 18.34 2.80 11.61
N THR A 118 18.15 2.23 10.41
CA THR A 118 19.23 2.04 9.43
C THR A 118 19.59 3.30 8.64
N TYR A 119 18.61 4.17 8.36
CA TYR A 119 18.76 5.33 7.47
C TYR A 119 18.66 6.70 8.17
N GLU A 120 18.32 6.75 9.45
CA GLU A 120 18.35 7.99 10.24
C GLU A 120 19.77 8.57 10.25
N GLY A 121 19.89 9.87 9.95
CA GLY A 121 21.18 10.55 9.81
C GLY A 121 21.95 10.25 8.52
N TRP A 122 21.46 9.37 7.63
CA TRP A 122 22.10 9.17 6.33
C TRP A 122 21.84 10.35 5.39
N ALA A 123 22.91 11.01 4.96
CA ALA A 123 22.86 12.07 3.96
C ALA A 123 22.58 11.46 2.58
N SER A 124 21.35 11.62 2.10
CA SER A 124 20.95 11.06 0.82
C SER A 124 21.65 11.79 -0.34
N PRO A 125 21.89 11.10 -1.47
CA PRO A 125 22.48 11.71 -2.65
C PRO A 125 21.51 12.65 -3.41
N LEU A 126 20.22 12.66 -3.04
CA LEU A 126 19.18 13.42 -3.76
C LEU A 126 18.87 14.74 -3.05
N PHE A 127 19.68 15.76 -3.31
CA PHE A 127 19.41 17.17 -2.92
C PHE A 127 18.92 17.37 -1.47
N GLY A 128 19.42 16.56 -0.52
CA GLY A 128 19.05 16.66 0.89
C GLY A 128 17.68 16.06 1.27
N TRP A 129 17.05 15.30 0.38
CA TRP A 129 15.79 14.62 0.70
C TRP A 129 16.01 13.53 1.75
N GLY A 130 15.13 13.46 2.75
CA GLY A 130 15.14 12.37 3.71
C GLY A 130 14.89 11.02 3.03
N TRP A 131 15.46 9.95 3.59
CA TRP A 131 15.29 8.56 3.10
C TRP A 131 13.81 8.18 2.93
N ILE A 132 12.93 8.73 3.76
CA ILE A 132 11.48 8.49 3.71
C ILE A 132 10.86 8.95 2.38
N TRP A 133 11.27 10.10 1.86
CA TRP A 133 10.75 10.63 0.60
C TRP A 133 11.18 9.79 -0.58
N ILE A 134 12.44 9.34 -0.57
CA ILE A 134 12.99 8.44 -1.59
C ILE A 134 12.18 7.14 -1.59
N TYR A 135 11.98 6.54 -0.41
CA TYR A 135 11.15 5.33 -0.26
C TYR A 135 9.73 5.53 -0.80
N ILE A 136 9.04 6.61 -0.41
CA ILE A 136 7.65 6.87 -0.81
C ILE A 136 7.54 7.04 -2.33
N ILE A 137 8.42 7.82 -2.95
CA ILE A 137 8.36 8.11 -4.38
C ILE A 137 8.63 6.85 -5.19
N PHE A 138 9.70 6.12 -4.88
CA PHE A 138 10.03 4.88 -5.58
C PHE A 138 8.95 3.80 -5.36
N SER A 139 8.48 3.61 -4.13
CA SER A 139 7.40 2.66 -3.85
C SER A 139 6.10 3.01 -4.57
N MET A 140 5.77 4.29 -4.74
CA MET A 140 4.60 4.72 -5.52
C MET A 140 4.74 4.35 -7.01
N ILE A 141 5.91 4.63 -7.61
CA ILE A 141 6.20 4.25 -9.01
C ILE A 141 6.12 2.73 -9.20
N PHE A 142 6.75 1.98 -8.29
CA PHE A 142 6.69 0.51 -8.32
C PHE A 142 5.28 0.00 -8.10
N SER A 143 4.49 0.58 -7.20
CA SER A 143 3.11 0.18 -6.91
C SER A 143 2.22 0.33 -8.15
N ILE A 144 2.32 1.48 -8.84
CA ILE A 144 1.57 1.72 -10.08
C ILE A 144 1.96 0.67 -11.14
N THR A 145 3.25 0.45 -11.31
CA THR A 145 3.79 -0.49 -12.31
C THR A 145 3.36 -1.93 -12.01
N LEU A 146 3.55 -2.38 -10.78
CA LEU A 146 3.25 -3.73 -10.33
C LEU A 146 1.75 -4.03 -10.33
N ARG A 147 0.90 -3.10 -9.89
CA ARG A 147 -0.56 -3.28 -9.94
C ARG A 147 -1.06 -3.46 -11.37
N LYS A 148 -0.48 -2.72 -12.32
CA LYS A 148 -0.80 -2.86 -13.75
C LYS A 148 -0.36 -4.22 -14.30
N ILE A 149 0.87 -4.65 -14.02
CA ILE A 149 1.40 -5.94 -14.48
C ILE A 149 0.63 -7.12 -13.87
N LEU A 150 0.37 -7.06 -12.56
CA LEU A 150 -0.27 -8.14 -11.82
C LEU A 150 -1.81 -8.12 -11.91
N LYS A 151 -2.39 -7.15 -12.63
CA LYS A 151 -3.84 -6.94 -12.77
C LYS A 151 -4.55 -6.87 -11.40
N VAL A 152 -3.97 -6.08 -10.50
CA VAL A 152 -4.56 -5.80 -9.19
C VAL A 152 -5.48 -4.60 -9.34
N HIS A 153 -6.75 -4.79 -9.01
CA HIS A 153 -7.80 -3.80 -9.21
C HIS A 153 -8.07 -2.98 -7.96
#